data_AF-A0A5B2VUV3-F1
#
_entry.id   AF-A0A5B2VUV3-F1
#
_cell.length_a   1.000
_cell.length_b   1.000
_cell.length_c   1.000
_cell.angle_alpha   90.00
_cell.angle_beta   90.00
_cell.angle_gamma   90.00
#
_symmetry.space_group_name_H-M   'P 1'
#
loop_
_entity.id
_entity.type
_entity.pdbx_description
1 polymer ?
#
loop_
_entity_poly.entity_id
_entity_poly.type
_entity_poly.pdbx_seq_one_letter_code
_entity_poly.pdbx_strand_id
1 'polypeptide(L)'
;MAPAVGQVDIATMSHHGNRNSLNIHYIQTLRPRVWIEQVWSSDHPGHEVLIRLTSRATNPYPHDLFATNMLEANKLVIGPALENSYKSISGHIVVRVAPDGASYNIIVLDSFKKGQQVKQVFGPYTSGGKR
;
A
#
# COMPACT_ATOMS: atom_id res chain seq x y z
N MET A 1 -6.39 17.98 -6.08
CA MET A 1 -5.15 17.19 -6.22
C MET A 1 -5.38 15.94 -7.06
N ALA A 2 -6.10 14.92 -6.59
CA ALA A 2 -6.22 13.63 -7.31
C ALA A 2 -6.63 13.73 -8.80
N PRO A 3 -7.63 14.53 -9.22
CA PRO A 3 -7.98 14.64 -10.64
C PRO A 3 -6.88 15.22 -11.54
N ALA A 4 -6.01 16.07 -10.99
CA ALA A 4 -4.90 16.65 -11.74
C ALA A 4 -3.74 15.66 -11.92
N VAL A 5 -3.61 14.67 -11.02
CA VAL A 5 -2.62 13.59 -11.11
C VAL A 5 -3.14 12.47 -12.01
N GLY A 6 -4.41 12.10 -11.86
CA GLY A 6 -5.01 10.96 -12.56
C GLY A 6 -4.49 9.61 -12.05
N GLN A 7 -4.63 8.58 -12.87
CA GLN A 7 -4.18 7.23 -12.54
C GLN A 7 -2.65 7.18 -12.35
N VAL A 8 -2.20 6.44 -11.33
CA VAL A 8 -0.77 6.17 -11.06
C VAL A 8 -0.56 4.67 -10.85
N ASP A 9 0.70 4.20 -10.93
CA ASP A 9 1.02 2.80 -10.68
C ASP A 9 1.15 2.48 -9.18
N ILE A 10 1.72 3.43 -8.44
CA ILE A 10 2.07 3.29 -7.02
C ILE A 10 1.67 4.58 -6.33
N ALA A 11 1.09 4.47 -5.14
CA ALA A 11 0.82 5.62 -4.29
C ALA A 11 1.12 5.33 -2.83
N THR A 12 1.57 6.35 -2.12
CA THR A 12 1.59 6.34 -0.65
C THR A 12 0.21 6.68 -0.11
N MET A 13 -0.14 6.12 1.05
CA MET A 13 -1.40 6.45 1.71
C MET A 13 -1.32 7.87 2.27
N SER A 14 -2.25 8.73 1.84
CA SER A 14 -2.35 10.10 2.37
C SER A 14 -2.61 10.05 3.88
N HIS A 15 -1.95 10.94 4.64
CA HIS A 15 -2.09 11.03 6.10
C HIS A 15 -1.97 9.67 6.80
N HIS A 16 -0.98 8.87 6.40
CA HIS A 16 -0.70 7.55 6.98
C HIS A 16 -1.86 6.54 6.88
N GLY A 17 -2.90 6.79 6.07
CA GLY A 17 -4.10 5.95 6.07
C GLY A 17 -5.06 6.25 7.23
N ASN A 18 -4.98 7.44 7.84
CA ASN A 18 -5.92 7.89 8.86
C ASN A 18 -7.37 7.87 8.34
N ARG A 19 -8.34 7.69 9.24
CA ARG A 19 -9.78 7.60 8.96
C ARG A 19 -10.34 8.70 8.04
N ASN A 20 -9.81 9.93 8.16
CA ASN A 20 -10.24 11.09 7.36
C ASN A 20 -9.59 11.16 5.96
N SER A 21 -8.69 10.23 5.64
CA SER A 21 -7.98 10.17 4.36
C SER A 21 -8.63 9.16 3.39
N LEU A 22 -8.08 9.06 2.17
CA LEU A 22 -8.43 8.04 1.17
C LEU A 22 -9.96 7.88 0.99
N ASN A 23 -10.64 8.97 0.69
CA ASN A 23 -12.04 8.89 0.28
C ASN A 23 -12.18 8.12 -1.05
N ILE A 24 -13.39 7.65 -1.35
CA ILE A 24 -13.67 6.81 -2.52
C ILE A 24 -13.22 7.48 -3.82
N HIS A 25 -13.51 8.78 -3.96
CA HIS A 25 -13.10 9.54 -5.15
C HIS A 25 -11.58 9.55 -5.33
N TYR A 26 -10.81 9.74 -4.25
CA TYR A 26 -9.34 9.70 -4.28
C TYR A 26 -8.82 8.33 -4.70
N ILE A 27 -9.35 7.26 -4.10
CA ILE A 27 -8.97 5.87 -4.39
C ILE A 27 -9.26 5.55 -5.87
N GLN A 28 -10.46 5.85 -6.36
CA GLN A 28 -10.88 5.52 -7.73
C GLN A 28 -10.26 6.42 -8.81
N THR A 29 -9.82 7.61 -8.43
CA THR A 29 -9.08 8.52 -9.34
C THR A 29 -7.65 8.05 -9.52
N LEU A 30 -6.92 7.79 -8.43
CA LEU A 30 -5.52 7.37 -8.50
C LEU A 30 -5.35 5.90 -8.90
N ARG A 31 -6.28 5.04 -8.45
CA ARG A 31 -6.37 3.59 -8.77
C ARG A 31 -5.02 2.84 -8.88
N PRO A 32 -4.10 2.99 -7.90
CA PRO A 32 -2.78 2.39 -7.99
C PRO A 32 -2.82 0.88 -7.92
N ARG A 33 -1.81 0.22 -8.50
CA ARG A 33 -1.59 -1.23 -8.29
C ARG A 33 -1.09 -1.49 -6.89
N VAL A 34 -0.32 -0.55 -6.34
CA VAL A 34 0.40 -0.71 -5.09
C VAL A 34 0.12 0.49 -4.20
N TRP A 35 -0.42 0.23 -3.02
CA TRP A 35 -0.46 1.19 -1.94
C TRP A 35 0.67 0.89 -0.94
N ILE A 36 1.39 1.94 -0.54
CA ILE A 36 2.39 1.87 0.52
C ILE A 36 1.90 2.73 1.70
N GLU A 37 1.70 2.09 2.84
CA GLU A 37 1.30 2.73 4.09
C GLU A 37 2.52 3.02 4.96
N GLN A 38 2.64 4.28 5.38
CA GLN A 38 3.65 4.74 6.33
C GLN A 38 3.04 4.70 7.73
N VAL A 39 2.98 3.52 8.35
CA VAL A 39 2.36 3.38 9.69
C VAL A 39 3.14 4.18 10.72
N TRP A 40 2.45 5.08 11.44
CA TRP A 40 3.02 5.87 12.53
C TRP A 40 2.50 5.38 13.89
N SER A 41 1.19 5.18 14.01
CA SER A 41 0.52 4.91 15.29
C SER A 41 -0.61 3.89 15.15
N SER A 42 -1.18 3.48 16.29
CA SER A 42 -2.21 2.43 16.37
C SER A 42 -3.56 2.83 15.76
N ASP A 43 -3.71 4.08 15.33
CA ASP A 43 -4.85 4.56 14.56
C ASP A 43 -4.67 4.43 13.04
N HIS A 44 -3.51 3.92 12.56
CA HIS A 44 -3.19 3.73 11.14
C HIS A 44 -2.94 2.24 10.81
N PRO A 45 -3.66 1.64 9.84
CA PRO A 45 -4.71 2.26 9.05
C PRO A 45 -5.96 2.49 9.90
N GLY A 46 -6.73 3.52 9.55
CA GLY A 46 -8.10 3.60 9.99
C GLY A 46 -8.87 2.37 9.48
N HIS A 47 -9.66 1.71 10.32
CA HIS A 47 -10.41 0.52 9.91
C HIS A 47 -11.36 0.86 8.72
N GLU A 48 -11.91 2.07 8.71
CA GLU A 48 -12.73 2.59 7.62
C GLU A 48 -11.94 2.76 6.30
N VAL A 49 -10.64 3.10 6.38
CA VAL A 49 -9.75 3.16 5.22
C VAL A 49 -9.46 1.76 4.70
N LEU A 50 -9.17 0.80 5.58
CA LEU A 50 -8.98 -0.59 5.18
C LEU A 50 -10.22 -1.13 4.46
N ILE A 51 -11.42 -0.85 4.98
CA ILE A 51 -12.68 -1.25 4.35
C ILE A 51 -12.83 -0.61 2.97
N ARG A 52 -12.56 0.70 2.84
CA ARG A 52 -12.65 1.40 1.54
C ARG A 52 -11.69 0.83 0.50
N LEU A 53 -10.48 0.45 0.92
CA LEU A 53 -9.48 -0.14 0.04
C LEU A 53 -9.84 -1.56 -0.36
N THR A 54 -10.32 -2.39 0.56
CA THR A 54 -10.49 -3.84 0.34
C THR A 54 -11.88 -4.23 -0.18
N SER A 55 -12.90 -3.40 0.04
CA SER A 55 -14.24 -3.64 -0.49
C SER A 55 -14.31 -3.35 -1.98
N ARG A 56 -14.79 -4.33 -2.78
CA ARG A 56 -15.03 -4.16 -4.22
C ARG A 56 -16.08 -3.08 -4.54
N ALA A 57 -16.98 -2.78 -3.61
CA ALA A 57 -17.99 -1.74 -3.81
C ALA A 57 -17.36 -0.32 -3.85
N THR A 58 -16.27 -0.12 -3.12
CA THR A 58 -15.58 1.17 -3.02
C THR A 58 -14.30 1.22 -3.85
N ASN A 59 -13.60 0.10 -3.97
CA ASN A 59 -12.38 -0.04 -4.78
C ASN A 59 -12.48 -1.31 -5.64
N PRO A 60 -13.09 -1.23 -6.84
CA PRO A 60 -13.27 -2.38 -7.71
C PRO A 60 -11.97 -2.83 -8.38
N TYR A 61 -10.91 -2.02 -8.31
CA TYR A 61 -9.67 -2.24 -9.05
C TYR A 61 -8.71 -3.13 -8.26
N PRO A 62 -8.03 -4.09 -8.93
CA PRO A 62 -7.01 -4.89 -8.29
C PRO A 62 -5.85 -4.03 -7.76
N HIS A 63 -5.51 -4.19 -6.49
CA HIS A 63 -4.38 -3.53 -5.84
C HIS A 63 -3.72 -4.45 -4.81
N ASP A 64 -2.51 -4.09 -4.38
CA ASP A 64 -1.75 -4.74 -3.32
C ASP A 64 -1.40 -3.69 -2.25
N LEU A 65 -1.43 -4.09 -0.97
CA LEU A 65 -1.12 -3.23 0.17
C LEU A 65 0.21 -3.65 0.82
N PHE A 66 1.04 -2.67 1.15
CA PHE A 66 2.28 -2.83 1.90
C PHE A 66 2.34 -1.80 3.02
N ALA A 67 2.84 -2.19 4.19
CA ALA A 67 3.06 -1.28 5.32
C ALA A 67 4.51 -1.34 5.78
N THR A 68 5.01 -0.19 6.24
CA THR A 68 6.37 -0.07 6.77
C THR A 68 6.54 -0.76 8.12
N ASN A 69 5.58 -0.59 9.03
CA ASN A 69 5.65 -1.13 10.39
C ASN A 69 4.30 -1.21 11.09
N MET A 70 3.49 -2.23 10.79
CA MET A 70 2.21 -2.44 11.47
C MET A 70 2.42 -2.78 12.94
N LEU A 71 1.78 -2.01 13.84
CA LEU A 71 1.92 -2.23 15.27
C LEU A 71 1.05 -3.41 15.73
N GLU A 72 1.44 -4.02 16.84
CA GLU A 72 0.68 -5.13 17.43
C GLU A 72 -0.76 -4.72 17.79
N ALA A 73 -0.94 -3.50 18.29
CA ALA A 73 -2.26 -2.95 18.59
C ALA A 73 -3.18 -2.90 17.35
N ASN A 74 -2.65 -2.59 16.16
CA ASN A 74 -3.45 -2.59 14.93
C ASN A 74 -3.96 -4.00 14.60
N LYS A 75 -3.07 -5.00 14.72
CA LYS A 75 -3.41 -6.41 14.45
C LYS A 75 -4.45 -6.93 15.42
N LEU A 76 -4.34 -6.60 16.71
CA LEU A 76 -5.30 -7.04 17.73
C LEU A 76 -6.68 -6.42 17.54
N VAL A 77 -6.76 -5.15 17.16
CA VAL A 77 -8.03 -4.43 17.02
C VAL A 77 -8.72 -4.72 15.69
N ILE A 78 -7.98 -4.75 14.58
CA ILE A 78 -8.55 -4.97 13.24
C ILE A 78 -8.64 -6.48 12.93
N GLY A 79 -7.74 -7.27 13.50
CA GLY A 79 -7.77 -8.73 13.40
C GLY A 79 -7.40 -9.25 12.00
N PRO A 80 -7.91 -10.45 11.64
CA PRO A 80 -7.54 -11.14 10.41
C PRO A 80 -7.79 -10.33 9.13
N ALA A 81 -8.72 -9.38 9.14
CA ALA A 81 -8.98 -8.51 7.99
C ALA A 81 -7.72 -7.73 7.57
N LEU A 82 -6.92 -7.28 8.53
CA LEU A 82 -5.66 -6.60 8.26
C LEU A 82 -4.64 -7.56 7.65
N GLU A 83 -4.40 -8.69 8.29
CA GLU A 83 -3.37 -9.64 7.87
C GLU A 83 -3.66 -10.24 6.50
N ASN A 84 -4.94 -10.49 6.20
CA ASN A 84 -5.37 -11.00 4.90
C ASN A 84 -5.28 -9.96 3.77
N SER A 85 -5.18 -8.67 4.09
CA SER A 85 -5.20 -7.59 3.10
C SER A 85 -3.80 -7.12 2.67
N TYR A 86 -2.80 -7.21 3.56
CA TYR A 86 -1.44 -6.73 3.29
C TYR A 86 -0.52 -7.86 2.82
N LYS A 87 0.22 -7.60 1.73
CA LYS A 87 1.27 -8.51 1.26
C LYS A 87 2.51 -8.48 2.15
N SER A 88 2.75 -7.34 2.80
CA SER A 88 3.78 -7.21 3.83
C SER A 88 3.38 -6.13 4.82
N ILE A 89 3.53 -6.43 6.11
CA ILE A 89 3.15 -5.54 7.21
C ILE A 89 4.36 -4.92 7.92
N SER A 90 5.58 -5.32 7.57
CA SER A 90 6.79 -4.78 8.18
C SER A 90 8.02 -4.90 7.27
N GLY A 91 8.77 -3.80 7.18
CA GLY A 91 10.04 -3.71 6.47
C GLY A 91 10.25 -2.33 5.82
N HIS A 92 11.45 -2.11 5.31
CA HIS A 92 11.76 -0.95 4.49
C HIS A 92 11.37 -1.27 3.04
N ILE A 93 10.53 -0.44 2.43
CA ILE A 93 9.97 -0.70 1.10
C ILE A 93 10.78 0.04 0.04
N VAL A 94 11.39 -0.72 -0.88
CA VAL A 94 12.09 -0.19 -2.05
C VAL A 94 11.25 -0.44 -3.30
N VAL A 95 10.94 0.63 -4.02
CA VAL A 95 10.37 0.56 -5.36
C VAL A 95 11.52 0.54 -6.36
N ARG A 96 11.71 -0.57 -7.07
CA ARG A 96 12.76 -0.71 -8.09
C ARG A 96 12.13 -0.71 -9.48
N VAL A 97 12.21 0.42 -10.17
CA VAL A 97 11.78 0.56 -11.57
C VAL A 97 12.85 0.00 -12.50
N ALA A 98 12.44 -0.74 -13.52
CA ALA A 98 13.33 -1.25 -14.57
C ALA A 98 13.90 -0.08 -15.41
N PRO A 99 15.09 -0.23 -16.03
CA PRO A 99 15.71 0.86 -16.79
C PRO A 99 14.86 1.43 -17.92
N ASP A 100 13.99 0.60 -18.52
CA ASP A 100 13.06 0.99 -19.59
C ASP A 100 11.77 1.64 -19.08
N GLY A 101 11.56 1.69 -17.76
CA GLY A 101 10.34 2.19 -17.14
C GLY A 101 9.12 1.30 -17.31
N ALA A 102 9.20 0.19 -18.04
CA ALA A 102 8.04 -0.64 -18.42
C ALA A 102 7.55 -1.55 -17.28
N SER A 103 8.40 -1.76 -16.27
CA SER A 103 8.04 -2.55 -15.10
C SER A 103 8.71 -2.08 -13.83
N TYR A 104 8.18 -2.53 -12.69
CA TYR A 104 8.77 -2.28 -11.39
C TYR A 104 8.58 -3.46 -10.44
N ASN A 105 9.45 -3.55 -9.44
CA ASN A 105 9.35 -4.50 -8.33
C ASN A 105 9.18 -3.74 -7.00
N ILE A 106 8.47 -4.36 -6.07
CA ILE A 106 8.43 -3.94 -4.67
C ILE A 106 9.33 -4.90 -3.89
N ILE A 107 10.40 -4.36 -3.31
CA ILE A 107 11.35 -5.12 -2.51
C ILE A 107 11.17 -4.71 -1.05
N VAL A 108 10.88 -5.68 -0.20
CA VAL A 108 10.79 -5.48 1.25
C VAL A 108 12.13 -5.88 1.85
N LEU A 109 12.79 -4.93 2.51
CA LEU A 109 14.01 -5.17 3.26
C LEU A 109 13.70 -5.35 4.75
N ASP A 110 14.45 -6.20 5.43
CA ASP A 110 14.35 -6.40 6.87
C ASP A 110 14.96 -5.21 7.63
N SER A 111 14.11 -4.34 8.16
CA SER A 111 14.51 -3.14 8.92
C SER A 111 15.21 -3.44 10.25
N PHE A 112 15.15 -4.68 10.75
CA PHE A 112 15.71 -5.07 12.04
C PHE A 112 17.07 -5.77 11.90
N LYS A 113 17.50 -6.10 10.67
CA LYS A 113 18.78 -6.73 10.40
C LYS A 113 19.77 -5.73 9.82
N LYS A 114 21.00 -5.76 10.35
CA LYS A 114 22.12 -4.99 9.80
C LYS A 114 22.29 -5.31 8.32
N GLY A 115 22.41 -4.26 7.50
CA GLY A 115 22.55 -4.37 6.05
C GLY A 115 21.23 -4.47 5.28
N GLN A 116 20.07 -4.38 5.95
CA GLN A 116 18.74 -4.33 5.31
C GLN A 116 18.56 -5.44 4.26
N GLN A 117 18.73 -6.69 4.68
CA GLN A 117 18.65 -7.85 3.79
C GLN A 117 17.26 -7.94 3.13
N VAL A 118 17.21 -8.45 1.89
CA VAL A 118 15.94 -8.69 1.20
C VAL A 118 15.13 -9.73 1.96
N LYS A 119 13.94 -9.33 2.42
CA LYS A 119 12.95 -10.19 3.08
C LYS A 119 12.00 -10.81 2.05
N GLN A 120 11.48 -9.99 1.13
CA GLN A 120 10.52 -10.41 0.09
C GLN A 120 10.67 -9.55 -1.16
N VAL A 121 10.31 -10.10 -2.32
CA VAL A 121 10.24 -9.39 -3.61
C VAL A 121 8.88 -9.67 -4.25
N PHE A 122 8.22 -8.63 -4.76
CA PHE A 122 6.93 -8.71 -5.44
C PHE A 122 7.01 -8.04 -6.80
N GLY A 123 6.42 -8.67 -7.82
CA GLY A 123 6.47 -8.23 -9.20
C GLY A 123 7.13 -9.27 -10.12
N PRO A 124 7.61 -8.85 -11.31
CA PRO A 124 7.50 -7.50 -11.83
C PRO A 124 6.05 -7.11 -12.08
N TYR A 125 5.69 -5.88 -11.71
CA TYR A 125 4.45 -5.24 -12.09
C TYR A 125 4.68 -4.47 -13.39
N THR A 126 3.69 -4.45 -14.29
CA THR A 126 3.70 -3.60 -15.48
C THR A 126 3.39 -2.15 -15.11
N SER A 127 4.21 -1.21 -15.57
CA SER A 127 3.97 0.23 -15.45
C SER A 127 2.94 0.71 -16.48
N GLY A 128 2.16 1.74 -16.15
CA GLY A 128 1.23 2.39 -17.07
C GLY A 128 0.05 1.54 -17.53
N GLY A 129 -0.16 0.36 -16.92
CA GLY A 129 -1.26 -0.52 -17.28
C GLY A 129 -2.62 0.14 -16.99
N LYS A 130 -3.39 0.45 -18.05
CA LYS A 130 -4.78 0.93 -17.92
C LYS A 130 -5.61 -0.12 -17.19
N ARG A 131 -6.27 0.29 -16.11
CA ARG A 131 -6.98 -0.59 -15.17
C ARG A 131 -8.31 0.01 -14.75
#